data_AF-A0A1M5CAD0-F1
#
_entry.id   AF-A0A1M5CAD0-F1
#
_cell.length_a   1.000
_cell.length_b   1.000
_cell.length_c   1.000
_cell.angle_alpha   90.00
_cell.angle_beta   90.00
_cell.angle_gamma   90.00
#
_symmetry.space_group_name_H-M   'P 1'
#
loop_
_entity.id
_entity.type
_entity.pdbx_description
1 polymer ?
#
loop_
_entity_poly.entity_id
_entity_poly.type
_entity_poly.pdbx_seq_one_letter_code
_entity_poly.pdbx_strand_id
1 'polypeptide(L)' 'MTLKEKIISKQATIGIIGLGYVGLPLAIAFADAGLRLLDLMLMGKK' A
#
# COMPACT_ATOMS: atom_id res chain seq x y z
N MET A 1 -8.38 5.66 -19.16
CA MET A 1 -8.08 5.94 -17.74
C MET A 1 -6.70 5.41 -17.40
N THR A 2 -5.73 6.29 -17.17
CA THR A 2 -4.32 5.92 -16.93
C THR A 2 -4.08 5.52 -15.47
N LEU A 3 -2.94 4.88 -15.17
CA LEU A 3 -2.56 4.57 -13.79
C LEU A 3 -2.43 5.84 -12.93
N LYS A 4 -1.88 6.91 -13.51
CA LYS A 4 -1.77 8.22 -12.87
C LYS A 4 -3.13 8.75 -12.46
N GLU A 5 -4.12 8.70 -13.34
CA GLU A 5 -5.50 9.11 -13.03
C GLU A 5 -6.12 8.26 -11.91
N LYS A 6 -5.85 6.95 -11.86
CA LYS A 6 -6.35 6.07 -10.78
C LYS A 6 -5.74 6.40 -9.42
N ILE A 7 -4.46 6.78 -9.38
CA ILE A 7 -3.79 7.19 -8.14
C ILE A 7 -4.36 8.54 -7.67
N ILE A 8 -4.45 9.52 -8.58
CA ILE A 8 -4.99 10.86 -8.26
C ILE A 8 -6.45 10.77 -7.77
N SER A 9 -7.26 9.91 -8.40
CA SER A 9 -8.67 9.69 -8.01
C SER A 9 -8.84 8.75 -6.81
N LYS A 10 -7.76 8.28 -6.17
CA LYS A 10 -7.76 7.31 -5.06
C LYS A 10 -8.49 5.99 -5.39
N GLN A 11 -8.56 5.66 -6.67
CA GLN A 11 -9.16 4.41 -7.16
C GLN A 11 -8.12 3.30 -7.34
N ALA A 12 -6.83 3.61 -7.25
CA ALA A 12 -5.78 2.60 -7.23
C ALA A 12 -5.81 1.82 -5.90
N THR A 13 -5.60 0.51 -6.00
CA THR A 13 -5.35 -0.35 -4.84
C THR A 13 -3.84 -0.57 -4.73
N ILE A 14 -3.27 -0.32 -3.55
CA ILE A 14 -1.85 -0.43 -3.27
C ILE A 14 -1.58 -1.73 -2.53
N GLY A 15 -0.71 -2.56 -3.09
CA GLY A 15 -0.19 -3.76 -2.43
C GLY A 15 1.11 -3.44 -1.69
N ILE A 16 1.18 -3.69 -0.38
CA ILE A 16 2.45 -3.64 0.37
C ILE A 16 2.85 -5.07 0.71
N ILE A 17 4.09 -5.44 0.36
CA ILE A 17 4.63 -6.76 0.62
C ILE A 17 5.72 -6.64 1.67
N GLY A 18 5.42 -7.10 2.89
CA GLY A 18 6.32 -7.09 4.03
C GLY A 18 6.14 -5.88 4.95
N LEU A 19 5.43 -6.09 6.06
CA LEU A 19 5.19 -5.11 7.12
C LEU A 19 6.35 -5.00 8.14
N GLY A 20 7.58 -4.98 7.64
CA GLY A 20 8.74 -4.70 8.49
C GLY A 20 8.73 -3.25 9.01
N TYR A 21 9.84 -2.85 9.63
CA TYR A 21 10.02 -1.49 10.18
C TYR A 21 9.74 -0.37 9.17
N VAL A 22 9.91 -0.62 7.86
CA VAL A 22 9.59 0.34 6.79
C VAL A 22 8.19 0.14 6.22
N GLY A 23 7.76 -1.12 6.05
CA GLY A 23 6.48 -1.44 5.40
C GLY A 23 5.27 -1.01 6.23
N LEU A 24 5.37 -1.13 7.56
CA LEU A 24 4.27 -0.75 8.46
C LEU A 24 4.03 0.78 8.50
N PRO A 25 5.03 1.65 8.72
CA PRO A 25 4.83 3.10 8.60
C PRO A 25 4.36 3.53 7.21
N LEU A 26 4.81 2.85 6.16
CA LEU A 26 4.40 3.13 4.79
C LEU A 26 2.93 2.79 4.55
N ALA A 27 2.46 1.65 5.07
CA ALA A 27 1.05 1.28 5.03
C ALA A 27 0.18 2.33 5.74
N ILE A 28 0.60 2.80 6.91
CA ILE A 28 -0.12 3.83 7.66
C ILE A 28 -0.19 5.13 6.83
N ALA A 29 0.91 5.58 6.26
CA ALA A 29 0.95 6.80 5.44
C ALA A 29 0.00 6.72 4.22
N PHE A 30 -0.07 5.57 3.55
CA PHE A 30 -0.99 5.39 2.42
C PHE A 30 -2.46 5.25 2.86
N ALA A 31 -2.73 4.67 4.02
CA ALA A 31 -4.06 4.61 4.60
C ALA A 31 -4.57 6.02 4.96
N ASP A 32 -3.72 6.83 5.59
CA ASP A 32 -4.01 8.23 5.96
C ASP A 32 -4.24 9.11 4.72
N ALA A 33 -3.53 8.82 3.62
CA ALA A 33 -3.77 9.49 2.34
C ALA A 33 -5.12 9.12 1.69
N GLY A 34 -5.86 8.14 2.24
CA GLY A 34 -7.15 7.66 1.76
C GLY A 34 -7.05 6.75 0.55
N LEU A 35 -5.90 6.12 0.34
CA LEU A 35 -5.72 5.10 -0.70
C LEU A 35 -6.14 3.73 -0.17
N ARG A 36 -6.73 2.92 -1.05
CA ARG A 36 -7.09 1.55 -0.68
C ARG A 36 -5.84 0.69 -0.61
N LEU A 37 -5.60 0.08 0.54
CA LEU A 37 -4.48 -0.82 0.76
C LEU A 37 -4.93 -2.27 0.78
N LEU A 38 -4.18 -3.11 0.10
CA LEU A 38 -4.17 -4.55 0.27
C LEU A 38 -2.83 -4.90 0.88
N ASP A 39 -2.82 -5.29 2.15
CA ASP A 39 -1.59 -5.78 2.76
C ASP A 39 -1.36 -7.25 2.40
N LEU A 40 -0.15 -7.60 1.99
CA LEU A 40 0.25 -8.97 1.68
C LEU A 40 1.47 -9.36 2.53
N MET A 41 1.21 -10.09 3.60
CA MET A 41 2.24 -10.51 4.55
C MET A 41 3.04 -11.71 4.01
N LEU A 42 4.23 -11.46 3.46
CA LEU A 42 5.25 -12.49 3.26
C LEU A 42 6.14 -12.56 4.50
N MET A 43 5.86 -13.50 5.40
CA MET A 43 6.81 -13.88 6.44
C MET A 43 7.93 -14.71 5.81
N GLY A 44 9.01 -14.06 5.42
CA GLY A 44 10.31 -14.72 5.22
C GLY A 44 10.87 -15.13 6.58
N LYS A 45 10.31 -16.17 7.20
CA LYS A 45 10.99 -16.92 8.26
C LYS A 45 12.10 -17.73 7.56
N LYS A 46 13.35 -17.30 7.74
CA LYS A 46 14.48 -18.24 7.67
C LYS A 46 14.42 -19.16 8.89
#